data_AF-A0A6A4T6I6-F1
#
_entry.id   AF-A0A6A4T6I6-F1
#
_cell.length_a   1.000
_cell.length_b   1.000
_cell.length_c   1.000
_cell.angle_alpha   90.00
_cell.angle_beta   90.00
_cell.angle_gamma   90.00
#
_symmetry.space_group_name_H-M   'P 1'
#
loop_
_entity.id
_entity.type
_entity.pdbx_description
1 polymer ?
#
loop_
_entity_poly.entity_id
_entity_poly.type
_entity_poly.pdbx_seq_one_letter_code
_entity_poly.pdbx_strand_id
1 'polypeptide(L)'
;MREPDEGPWLLVNYGNQAWLHHRQGEEAESRACLSKVEALMEEYPSPSEDELHPEVYAEKAWTLRNFGRKKQRLAADYYQRAIKMQPDVMEWQTSYVLGLTSLFKHSDTGLEGDDWEKMRQAKEQDPENLYLAARYLQQLAKKGESVKDEARELATRVLRNPVGSYSGIKPLIRVYSFYVSTDEGVKLAAEALEKHPDDRYLKRCAALGYKWRITSSTDSRPEQSMIQRAILLHEEVISLYPHSSFVKRMDLASVYAKSNQGLAESDQIYRELLARDLEPAETQVLFNNYAKYLNYERWDWQRSIKYHMKAAEIPIDSFFRQSSIKNSGEDSRQKTGQNVQRNRRVSGQTGRATVFQTAMDINPQEAIHI
;
A
#
# COMPACT_ATOMS: atom_id res chain seq x y z
N MET A 1 -9.01 -15.04 32.40
CA MET A 1 -8.24 -15.70 31.33
C MET A 1 -9.23 -16.60 30.61
N ARG A 2 -9.51 -16.37 29.32
CA ARG A 2 -10.30 -17.32 28.51
C ARG A 2 -9.43 -18.55 28.27
N GLU A 3 -9.99 -19.76 28.45
CA GLU A 3 -9.27 -20.97 28.07
C GLU A 3 -9.12 -20.98 26.54
N PRO A 4 -7.92 -21.13 25.98
CA PRO A 4 -7.67 -20.98 24.54
C PRO A 4 -8.38 -22.04 23.68
N ASP A 5 -8.86 -23.11 24.31
CA ASP A 5 -9.44 -24.29 23.66
C ASP A 5 -10.98 -24.35 23.74
N GLU A 6 -11.64 -23.33 24.31
CA GLU A 6 -13.10 -23.33 24.50
C GLU A 6 -13.72 -21.97 24.15
N GLY A 7 -14.47 -21.92 23.05
CA GLY A 7 -15.30 -20.76 22.72
C GLY A 7 -15.66 -20.60 21.25
N PRO A 8 -16.52 -19.61 20.93
CA PRO A 8 -17.09 -19.42 19.60
C PRO A 8 -16.06 -19.05 18.51
N TRP A 9 -14.86 -18.58 18.87
CA TRP A 9 -13.79 -18.32 17.90
C TRP A 9 -13.29 -19.59 17.20
N LEU A 10 -13.53 -20.78 17.78
CA LEU A 10 -13.14 -22.06 17.18
C LEU A 10 -14.07 -22.50 16.04
N LEU A 11 -15.25 -21.89 15.88
CA LEU A 11 -16.20 -22.22 14.80
C LEU A 11 -15.54 -22.17 13.42
N VAL A 12 -14.75 -21.12 13.16
CA VAL A 12 -14.06 -20.93 11.88
C VAL A 12 -12.96 -21.99 11.69
N ASN A 13 -12.25 -22.34 12.76
CA ASN A 13 -11.16 -23.33 12.71
C ASN A 13 -11.70 -24.72 12.41
N TYR A 14 -12.71 -25.19 13.16
CA TYR A 14 -13.31 -26.50 12.92
C TYR A 14 -14.04 -26.56 11.58
N GLY A 15 -14.69 -25.48 11.15
CA GLY A 15 -15.28 -25.39 9.81
C GLY A 15 -14.24 -25.52 8.69
N ASN A 16 -13.08 -24.86 8.82
CA ASN A 16 -11.98 -25.00 7.86
C ASN A 16 -11.36 -26.42 7.87
N GLN A 17 -11.21 -27.02 9.06
CA GLN A 17 -10.70 -28.38 9.20
C GLN A 17 -11.67 -29.41 8.58
N ALA A 18 -12.97 -29.27 8.81
CA ALA A 18 -13.98 -30.12 8.17
C ALA A 18 -13.85 -30.08 6.65
N TRP A 19 -13.74 -28.87 6.08
CA TRP A 19 -13.59 -28.70 4.63
C TRP A 19 -12.28 -29.29 4.10
N LEU A 20 -11.18 -29.19 4.84
CA LEU A 20 -9.90 -29.79 4.49
C LEU A 20 -9.97 -31.32 4.45
N HIS A 21 -10.50 -31.94 5.51
CA HIS A 21 -10.66 -33.39 5.60
C HIS A 21 -11.57 -33.92 4.49
N HIS A 22 -12.71 -33.26 4.23
CA HIS A 22 -13.59 -33.62 3.12
C HIS A 22 -12.87 -33.59 1.77
N ARG A 23 -12.04 -32.56 1.52
CA ARG A 23 -11.23 -32.46 0.29
C ARG A 23 -10.18 -33.55 0.14
N GLN A 24 -9.76 -34.17 1.24
CA GLN A 24 -8.80 -35.27 1.27
C GLN A 24 -9.48 -36.65 1.22
N GLY A 25 -10.82 -36.70 1.28
CA GLY A 25 -11.59 -37.95 1.35
C GLY A 25 -11.69 -38.55 2.75
N GLU A 26 -11.28 -37.81 3.77
CA GLU A 26 -11.27 -38.19 5.19
C GLU A 26 -12.64 -37.88 5.81
N GLU A 27 -13.65 -38.65 5.40
CA GLU A 27 -15.06 -38.40 5.73
C GLU A 27 -15.36 -38.50 7.25
N ALA A 28 -14.68 -39.39 7.98
CA ALA A 28 -14.90 -39.55 9.42
C ALA A 28 -14.40 -38.34 10.21
N GLU A 29 -13.23 -37.84 9.86
CA GLU A 29 -12.57 -36.66 10.43
C GLU A 29 -13.33 -35.38 10.09
N SER A 30 -13.83 -35.28 8.86
CA SER A 30 -14.71 -34.17 8.44
C SER A 30 -15.98 -34.12 9.30
N ARG A 31 -16.66 -35.26 9.48
CA ARG A 31 -17.86 -35.34 10.33
C ARG A 31 -17.55 -35.03 11.79
N ALA A 32 -16.44 -35.53 12.33
CA ALA A 32 -16.02 -35.22 13.69
C ALA A 32 -15.82 -33.71 13.89
N CYS A 33 -15.23 -33.01 12.91
CA CYS A 33 -15.11 -31.55 12.95
C CYS A 33 -16.47 -30.86 12.89
N LEU A 34 -17.40 -31.33 12.05
CA LEU A 34 -18.76 -30.77 11.98
C LEU A 34 -19.53 -30.95 13.30
N SER A 35 -19.42 -32.11 13.95
CA SER A 35 -20.03 -32.32 15.27
C SER A 35 -19.48 -31.37 16.33
N LYS A 36 -18.20 -30.97 16.24
CA LYS A 36 -17.64 -29.93 17.12
C LYS A 36 -18.20 -28.54 16.80
N VAL A 37 -18.42 -28.22 15.53
CA VAL A 37 -19.09 -26.97 15.13
C VAL A 37 -20.52 -26.94 15.68
N GLU A 38 -21.28 -28.03 15.52
CA GLU A 38 -22.64 -28.16 16.05
C GLU A 38 -22.67 -27.99 17.57
N ALA A 39 -21.80 -28.69 18.31
CA ALA A 39 -21.69 -28.54 19.76
C ALA A 39 -21.37 -27.10 20.19
N LEU A 40 -20.45 -26.42 19.50
CA LEU A 40 -20.14 -25.02 19.78
C LEU A 40 -21.32 -24.08 19.47
N MET A 41 -22.10 -24.35 18.42
CA MET A 41 -23.29 -23.56 18.10
C MET A 41 -24.43 -23.78 19.11
N GLU A 42 -24.53 -24.96 19.70
CA GLU A 42 -25.49 -25.25 20.78
C GLU A 42 -25.08 -24.58 22.10
N GLU A 43 -23.78 -24.61 22.44
CA GLU A 43 -23.25 -23.98 23.66
C GLU A 43 -23.26 -22.45 23.57
N TYR A 44 -22.94 -21.90 22.39
CA TYR A 44 -22.90 -20.47 22.11
C TYR A 44 -23.90 -20.12 20.99
N PRO A 45 -25.21 -20.09 21.30
CA PRO A 45 -26.23 -19.82 20.31
C PRO A 45 -26.08 -18.41 19.73
N SER A 46 -26.29 -18.29 18.42
CA SER A 46 -26.27 -16.99 17.76
C SER A 46 -27.47 -16.14 18.19
N PRO A 47 -27.38 -14.79 18.11
CA PRO A 47 -28.46 -13.90 18.55
C PRO A 47 -29.80 -14.13 17.85
N SER A 48 -29.77 -14.64 16.61
CA SER A 48 -30.95 -15.10 15.86
C SER A 48 -30.55 -16.16 14.82
N GLU A 49 -31.52 -16.95 14.32
CA GLU A 49 -31.28 -18.01 13.31
C GLU A 49 -30.68 -17.47 11.99
N ASP A 50 -30.98 -16.21 11.64
CA ASP A 50 -30.50 -15.56 10.43
C ASP A 50 -29.15 -14.84 10.61
N GLU A 51 -28.63 -14.75 11.84
CA GLU A 51 -27.40 -14.03 12.16
C GLU A 51 -26.24 -14.98 12.50
N LEU A 52 -25.07 -14.68 11.95
CA LEU A 52 -23.83 -15.38 12.32
C LEU A 52 -23.33 -14.92 13.69
N HIS A 53 -22.56 -15.78 14.35
CA HIS A 53 -21.81 -15.41 15.55
C HIS A 53 -20.86 -14.22 15.26
N PRO A 54 -20.72 -13.23 16.16
CA PRO A 54 -19.89 -12.04 15.94
C PRO A 54 -18.43 -12.33 15.56
N GLU A 55 -17.83 -13.36 16.13
CA GLU A 55 -16.47 -13.86 15.82
C GLU A 55 -16.38 -14.32 14.36
N VAL A 56 -17.41 -14.99 13.85
CA VAL A 56 -17.48 -15.42 12.44
C VAL A 56 -17.59 -14.20 11.53
N TYR A 57 -18.37 -13.19 11.92
CA TYR A 57 -18.41 -11.91 11.19
C TYR A 57 -17.04 -11.22 11.18
N ALA A 58 -16.36 -11.14 12.31
CA ALA A 58 -15.05 -10.50 12.44
C ALA A 58 -13.96 -11.22 11.63
N GLU A 59 -13.92 -12.56 11.66
CA GLU A 59 -12.97 -13.36 10.88
C GLU A 59 -13.23 -13.27 9.38
N LYS A 60 -14.51 -13.26 8.98
CA LYS A 60 -14.90 -13.03 7.58
C LYS A 60 -14.48 -11.65 7.12
N ALA A 61 -14.66 -10.62 7.95
CA ALA A 61 -14.21 -9.27 7.67
C ALA A 61 -12.68 -9.20 7.53
N TRP A 62 -11.96 -9.80 8.49
CA TRP A 62 -10.50 -9.86 8.48
C TRP A 62 -9.95 -10.55 7.23
N THR A 63 -10.60 -11.63 6.80
CA THR A 63 -10.22 -12.34 5.58
C THR A 63 -10.47 -11.46 4.36
N LEU A 64 -11.68 -10.93 4.21
CA LEU A 64 -12.11 -10.17 3.03
C LEU A 64 -11.35 -8.85 2.83
N ARG A 65 -10.80 -8.24 3.89
CA ARG A 65 -10.00 -7.02 3.79
C ARG A 65 -8.79 -7.16 2.86
N ASN A 66 -8.32 -8.39 2.63
CA ASN A 66 -7.17 -8.69 1.79
C ASN A 66 -7.52 -8.83 0.30
N PHE A 67 -8.81 -8.82 -0.07
CA PHE A 67 -9.29 -9.18 -1.41
C PHE A 67 -9.89 -8.00 -2.21
N GLY A 68 -9.07 -6.97 -2.47
CA GLY A 68 -9.48 -5.84 -3.33
C GLY A 68 -10.59 -4.96 -2.77
N ARG A 69 -10.88 -3.83 -3.45
CA ARG A 69 -11.75 -2.77 -2.91
C ARG A 69 -13.19 -3.22 -2.62
N LYS A 70 -13.78 -4.02 -3.52
CA LYS A 70 -15.17 -4.50 -3.36
C LYS A 70 -15.31 -5.36 -2.10
N LYS A 71 -14.38 -6.29 -1.85
CA LYS A 71 -14.41 -7.12 -0.64
C LYS A 71 -13.99 -6.34 0.60
N GLN A 72 -13.12 -5.34 0.48
CA GLN A 72 -12.80 -4.42 1.59
C GLN A 72 -14.02 -3.62 2.06
N ARG A 73 -14.89 -3.16 1.15
CA ARG A 73 -16.16 -2.52 1.54
C ARG A 73 -17.07 -3.51 2.28
N LEU A 74 -17.21 -4.71 1.74
CA LEU A 74 -17.97 -5.77 2.40
C LEU A 74 -17.40 -6.17 3.77
N ALA A 75 -16.07 -6.12 3.93
CA ALA A 75 -15.42 -6.34 5.21
C ALA A 75 -15.79 -5.27 6.24
N ALA A 76 -15.94 -4.00 5.83
CA ALA A 76 -16.40 -2.94 6.72
C ALA A 76 -17.82 -3.23 7.24
N ASP A 77 -18.72 -3.68 6.37
CA ASP A 77 -20.09 -4.07 6.76
C ASP A 77 -20.09 -5.22 7.77
N TYR A 78 -19.24 -6.24 7.57
CA TYR A 78 -19.14 -7.37 8.50
C TYR A 78 -18.55 -6.97 9.86
N TYR A 79 -17.53 -6.12 9.88
CA TYR A 79 -17.03 -5.57 11.14
C TYR A 79 -18.09 -4.78 11.89
N GLN A 80 -18.88 -3.95 11.20
CA GLN A 80 -19.97 -3.20 11.84
C GLN A 80 -21.00 -4.11 12.47
N ARG A 81 -21.35 -5.24 11.82
CA ARG A 81 -22.24 -6.25 12.42
C ARG A 81 -21.64 -6.87 13.68
N ALA A 82 -20.37 -7.28 13.64
CA ALA A 82 -19.67 -7.82 14.80
C ALA A 82 -19.62 -6.82 15.96
N ILE A 83 -19.25 -5.56 15.69
CA ILE A 83 -19.17 -4.48 16.68
C ILE A 83 -20.54 -4.13 17.26
N LYS A 84 -21.61 -4.16 16.45
CA LYS A 84 -22.98 -3.93 16.95
C LYS A 84 -23.40 -5.00 17.96
N MET A 85 -22.94 -6.24 17.76
CA MET A 85 -23.25 -7.36 18.64
C MET A 85 -22.38 -7.36 19.91
N GLN A 86 -21.08 -7.06 19.79
CA GLN A 86 -20.16 -6.93 20.93
C GLN A 86 -19.29 -5.67 20.75
N PRO A 87 -19.75 -4.52 21.27
CA PRO A 87 -19.06 -3.25 21.07
C PRO A 87 -17.79 -3.12 21.93
N ASP A 88 -17.60 -3.95 22.93
CA ASP A 88 -16.46 -3.95 23.84
C ASP A 88 -15.21 -4.63 23.26
N VAL A 89 -15.32 -5.36 22.15
CA VAL A 89 -14.19 -6.05 21.52
C VAL A 89 -13.33 -5.06 20.73
N MET A 90 -12.26 -4.61 21.37
CA MET A 90 -11.36 -3.58 20.87
C MET A 90 -10.67 -3.95 19.55
N GLU A 91 -10.26 -5.21 19.38
CA GLU A 91 -9.56 -5.68 18.21
C GLU A 91 -10.40 -5.50 16.92
N TRP A 92 -11.72 -5.64 17.03
CA TRP A 92 -12.64 -5.49 15.91
C TRP A 92 -12.84 -4.02 15.55
N GLN A 93 -12.93 -3.13 16.55
CA GLN A 93 -12.97 -1.69 16.33
C GLN A 93 -11.70 -1.20 15.64
N THR A 94 -10.53 -1.58 16.15
CA THR A 94 -9.24 -1.24 15.55
C THR A 94 -9.15 -1.79 14.13
N SER A 95 -9.56 -3.04 13.91
CA SER A 95 -9.53 -3.67 12.59
C SER A 95 -10.46 -2.99 11.58
N TYR A 96 -11.65 -2.57 12.02
CA TYR A 96 -12.60 -1.80 11.21
C TYR A 96 -11.99 -0.48 10.73
N VAL A 97 -11.47 0.31 11.66
CA VAL A 97 -10.81 1.60 11.37
C VAL A 97 -9.62 1.41 10.43
N LEU A 98 -8.78 0.40 10.67
CA LEU A 98 -7.66 0.07 9.78
C LEU A 98 -8.15 -0.36 8.39
N GLY A 99 -9.30 -1.02 8.29
CA GLY A 99 -9.97 -1.33 7.02
C GLY A 99 -10.36 -0.08 6.25
N LEU A 100 -10.99 0.89 6.92
CA LEU A 100 -11.36 2.17 6.32
C LEU A 100 -10.14 2.95 5.82
N THR A 101 -9.10 3.11 6.64
CA THR A 101 -7.87 3.81 6.19
C THR A 101 -7.22 3.17 4.97
N SER A 102 -7.41 1.86 4.76
CA SER A 102 -6.92 1.15 3.58
C SER A 102 -7.76 1.47 2.33
N LEU A 103 -9.08 1.61 2.46
CA LEU A 103 -9.98 2.03 1.39
C LEU A 103 -9.64 3.46 0.91
N PHE A 104 -9.32 4.35 1.84
CA PHE A 104 -8.97 5.75 1.59
C PHE A 104 -7.46 5.98 1.42
N LYS A 105 -6.66 4.92 1.24
CA LYS A 105 -5.20 5.05 1.13
C LYS A 105 -4.78 6.03 0.02
N HIS A 106 -5.52 6.05 -1.07
CA HIS A 106 -5.28 6.86 -2.27
C HIS A 106 -6.24 8.06 -2.41
N SER A 107 -7.02 8.41 -1.38
CA SER A 107 -7.75 9.68 -1.38
C SER A 107 -6.82 10.82 -0.97
N ASP A 108 -7.03 11.97 -1.61
CA ASP A 108 -6.34 13.22 -1.30
C ASP A 108 -6.83 13.81 0.03
N THR A 109 -8.10 13.59 0.37
CA THR A 109 -8.74 14.12 1.58
C THR A 109 -8.55 13.24 2.83
N GLY A 110 -8.08 12.00 2.69
CA GLY A 110 -7.89 11.07 3.81
C GLY A 110 -9.20 10.53 4.39
N LEU A 111 -9.22 10.30 5.72
CA LEU A 111 -10.45 10.00 6.49
C LEU A 111 -11.21 11.30 6.77
N GLU A 112 -12.53 11.29 6.53
CA GLU A 112 -13.43 12.42 6.74
C GLU A 112 -14.46 12.14 7.83
N GLY A 113 -14.95 13.20 8.49
CA GLY A 113 -16.06 13.15 9.44
C GLY A 113 -15.89 12.12 10.55
N ASP A 114 -16.94 11.33 10.79
CA ASP A 114 -17.06 10.37 11.89
C ASP A 114 -15.98 9.29 11.89
N ASP A 115 -15.41 8.95 10.73
CA ASP A 115 -14.38 7.91 10.66
C ASP A 115 -13.03 8.37 11.23
N TRP A 116 -12.78 9.68 11.24
CA TRP A 116 -11.63 10.26 11.92
C TRP A 116 -11.74 10.12 13.44
N GLU A 117 -12.93 10.41 13.97
CA GLU A 117 -13.20 10.32 15.41
C GLU A 117 -13.13 8.86 15.89
N LYS A 118 -13.66 7.92 15.12
CA LYS A 118 -13.48 6.47 15.39
C LYS A 118 -12.01 6.07 15.43
N MET A 119 -11.17 6.64 14.56
CA MET A 119 -9.74 6.34 14.56
C MET A 119 -9.02 6.89 15.80
N ARG A 120 -9.40 8.09 16.25
CA ARG A 120 -8.90 8.68 17.49
C ARG A 120 -9.26 7.82 18.69
N GLN A 121 -10.54 7.46 18.81
CA GLN A 121 -11.04 6.61 19.90
C GLN A 121 -10.36 5.24 19.91
N ALA A 122 -10.24 4.58 18.76
CA ALA A 122 -9.53 3.31 18.66
C ALA A 122 -8.06 3.42 19.11
N LYS A 123 -7.37 4.54 18.79
CA LYS A 123 -5.98 4.76 19.24
C LYS A 123 -5.89 4.95 20.75
N GLU A 124 -6.85 5.66 21.35
CA GLU A 124 -6.90 5.89 22.80
C GLU A 124 -7.19 4.59 23.57
N GLN A 125 -8.03 3.73 23.00
CA GLN A 125 -8.43 2.46 23.60
C GLN A 125 -7.43 1.32 23.34
N ASP A 126 -6.63 1.40 22.26
CA ASP A 126 -5.60 0.41 21.90
C ASP A 126 -4.20 1.06 21.73
N PRO A 127 -3.61 1.60 22.83
CA PRO A 127 -2.37 2.38 22.79
C PRO A 127 -1.11 1.56 22.47
N GLU A 128 -1.17 0.24 22.61
CA GLU A 128 -0.06 -0.68 22.31
C GLU A 128 -0.05 -1.14 20.84
N ASN A 129 -1.11 -0.84 20.08
CA ASN A 129 -1.15 -1.13 18.66
C ASN A 129 -0.34 -0.12 17.86
N LEU A 130 0.96 -0.40 17.74
CA LEU A 130 1.91 0.44 17.03
C LEU A 130 1.56 0.61 15.54
N TYR A 131 0.88 -0.37 14.94
CA TYR A 131 0.41 -0.25 13.55
C TYR A 131 -0.71 0.79 13.43
N LEU A 132 -1.68 0.78 14.33
CA LEU A 132 -2.71 1.80 14.42
C LEU A 132 -2.09 3.18 14.68
N ALA A 133 -1.16 3.27 15.63
CA ALA A 133 -0.45 4.51 15.93
C ALA A 133 0.27 5.08 14.69
N ALA A 134 1.01 4.25 13.95
CA ALA A 134 1.72 4.68 12.74
C ALA A 134 0.76 5.12 11.63
N ARG A 135 -0.38 4.43 11.48
CA ARG A 135 -1.43 4.83 10.53
C ARG A 135 -2.11 6.13 10.95
N TYR A 136 -2.30 6.36 12.25
CA TYR A 136 -2.86 7.60 12.77
C TYR A 136 -1.95 8.78 12.45
N LEU A 137 -0.64 8.67 12.73
CA LEU A 137 0.35 9.69 12.35
C LEU A 137 0.33 9.95 10.83
N GLN A 138 0.16 8.91 10.01
CA GLN A 138 0.04 9.07 8.57
C GLN A 138 -1.17 9.94 8.17
N GLN A 139 -2.31 9.79 8.86
CA GLN A 139 -3.50 10.58 8.57
C GLN A 139 -3.39 12.01 9.10
N LEU A 140 -2.81 12.22 10.29
CA LEU A 140 -2.50 13.56 10.80
C LEU A 140 -1.61 14.33 9.82
N ALA A 141 -0.55 13.68 9.34
CA ALA A 141 0.37 14.30 8.39
C ALA A 141 -0.29 14.65 7.05
N LYS A 142 -1.25 13.83 6.56
CA LYS A 142 -2.07 14.16 5.40
C LYS A 142 -2.91 15.42 5.61
N LYS A 143 -3.34 15.71 6.83
CA LYS A 143 -4.07 16.93 7.20
C LYS A 143 -3.14 18.14 7.41
N GLY A 144 -1.83 17.97 7.21
CA GLY A 144 -0.84 19.04 7.37
C GLY A 144 -0.32 19.22 8.80
N GLU A 145 -0.67 18.32 9.73
CA GLU A 145 -0.15 18.37 11.09
C GLU A 145 1.29 17.87 11.14
N SER A 146 2.13 18.51 11.96
CA SER A 146 3.49 18.05 12.22
C SER A 146 3.45 16.82 13.11
N VAL A 147 4.04 15.72 12.66
CA VAL A 147 4.06 14.42 13.36
C VAL A 147 5.48 13.94 13.68
N LYS A 148 6.46 14.84 13.58
CA LYS A 148 7.89 14.50 13.59
C LYS A 148 8.34 13.90 14.91
N ASP A 149 7.94 14.48 16.03
CA ASP A 149 8.39 14.05 17.35
C ASP A 149 7.69 12.75 17.77
N GLU A 150 6.38 12.65 17.51
CA GLU A 150 5.60 11.43 17.74
C GLU A 150 6.08 10.27 16.85
N ALA A 151 6.50 10.54 15.60
CA ALA A 151 7.06 9.53 14.72
C ALA A 151 8.37 8.96 15.26
N ARG A 152 9.22 9.81 15.86
CA ARG A 152 10.51 9.40 16.47
C ARG A 152 10.31 8.63 17.77
N GLU A 153 9.35 9.02 18.59
CA GLU A 153 8.95 8.24 19.76
C GLU A 153 8.42 6.87 19.33
N LEU A 154 7.53 6.84 18.35
CA LEU A 154 6.96 5.60 17.83
C LEU A 154 8.03 4.71 17.20
N ALA A 155 9.03 5.27 16.51
CA ALA A 155 10.16 4.52 15.95
C ALA A 155 10.91 3.73 17.03
N THR A 156 11.12 4.37 18.19
CA THR A 156 11.78 3.72 19.34
C THR A 156 10.96 2.54 19.86
N ARG A 157 9.63 2.67 19.94
CA ARG A 157 8.72 1.59 20.36
C ARG A 157 8.69 0.46 19.33
N VAL A 158 8.58 0.78 18.04
CA VAL A 158 8.56 -0.19 16.94
C VAL A 158 9.82 -1.04 16.92
N LEU A 159 11.00 -0.43 17.16
CA LEU A 159 12.28 -1.12 17.18
C LEU A 159 12.50 -2.05 18.38
N ARG A 160 11.70 -1.92 19.45
CA ARG A 160 11.77 -2.77 20.65
C ARG A 160 10.80 -3.95 20.61
N ASN A 161 9.74 -3.84 19.81
CA ASN A 161 8.69 -4.84 19.72
C ASN A 161 9.03 -5.96 18.70
N PRO A 162 8.41 -7.15 18.85
CA PRO A 162 8.62 -8.25 17.91
C PRO A 162 8.35 -7.86 16.46
N VAL A 163 9.17 -8.41 15.57
CA VAL A 163 9.03 -8.17 14.13
C VAL A 163 7.77 -8.84 13.60
N GLY A 164 7.01 -8.12 12.78
CA GLY A 164 5.82 -8.65 12.14
C GLY A 164 5.17 -7.68 11.17
N SER A 165 4.26 -8.19 10.33
CA SER A 165 3.54 -7.36 9.35
C SER A 165 2.69 -6.24 9.97
N TYR A 166 2.32 -6.42 11.24
CA TYR A 166 1.56 -5.47 12.06
C TYR A 166 2.42 -4.80 13.15
N SER A 167 3.76 -4.82 13.05
CA SER A 167 4.64 -4.12 14.01
C SER A 167 4.61 -2.60 13.89
N GLY A 168 4.02 -2.05 12.82
CA GLY A 168 3.98 -0.62 12.54
C GLY A 168 5.19 -0.08 11.76
N ILE A 169 6.25 -0.86 11.54
CA ILE A 169 7.47 -0.42 10.82
C ILE A 169 7.16 0.11 9.41
N LYS A 170 6.39 -0.63 8.61
CA LYS A 170 6.07 -0.25 7.23
C LYS A 170 5.25 1.04 7.11
N PRO A 171 4.11 1.21 7.82
CA PRO A 171 3.41 2.48 7.80
C PRO A 171 4.27 3.62 8.36
N LEU A 172 5.13 3.36 9.36
CA LEU A 172 6.01 4.38 9.91
C LEU A 172 7.10 4.83 8.90
N ILE A 173 7.73 3.90 8.15
CA ILE A 173 8.63 4.26 7.05
C ILE A 173 7.92 5.15 6.02
N ARG A 174 6.62 4.91 5.77
CA ARG A 174 5.82 5.79 4.92
C ARG A 174 5.63 7.18 5.55
N VAL A 175 5.34 7.28 6.84
CA VAL A 175 5.27 8.58 7.52
C VAL A 175 6.58 9.35 7.32
N TYR A 176 7.72 8.68 7.57
CA TYR A 176 9.03 9.29 7.37
C TYR A 176 9.28 9.76 5.94
N SER A 177 9.01 8.90 4.97
CA SER A 177 9.36 9.14 3.57
C SER A 177 8.55 10.25 2.90
N PHE A 178 7.37 10.55 3.42
CA PHE A 178 6.44 11.49 2.80
C PHE A 178 6.22 12.77 3.61
N TYR A 179 6.45 12.73 4.93
CA TYR A 179 6.01 13.81 5.81
C TYR A 179 7.04 14.26 6.86
N VAL A 180 8.15 13.53 7.05
CA VAL A 180 9.14 13.86 8.09
C VAL A 180 10.55 13.99 7.54
N SER A 181 11.19 12.88 7.18
CA SER A 181 12.55 12.82 6.64
C SER A 181 12.78 11.45 6.05
N THR A 182 13.00 11.40 4.73
CA THR A 182 13.25 10.15 4.02
C THR A 182 14.56 9.48 4.46
N ASP A 183 15.57 10.27 4.83
CA ASP A 183 16.83 9.77 5.40
C ASP A 183 16.63 9.09 6.77
N GLU A 184 15.84 9.71 7.66
CA GLU A 184 15.48 9.07 8.94
C GLU A 184 14.66 7.79 8.73
N GLY A 185 13.77 7.77 7.74
CA GLY A 185 12.99 6.58 7.37
C GLY A 185 13.85 5.42 6.87
N VAL A 186 14.87 5.70 6.04
CA VAL A 186 15.85 4.70 5.61
C VAL A 186 16.67 4.19 6.79
N LYS A 187 17.14 5.10 7.66
CA LYS A 187 17.90 4.73 8.86
C LYS A 187 17.08 3.81 9.78
N LEU A 188 15.82 4.13 10.03
CA LEU A 188 14.89 3.29 10.81
C LEU A 188 14.76 1.89 10.19
N ALA A 189 14.56 1.81 8.88
CA ALA A 189 14.40 0.52 8.20
C ALA A 189 15.70 -0.32 8.22
N ALA A 190 16.85 0.35 8.07
CA ALA A 190 18.16 -0.29 8.14
C ALA A 190 18.47 -0.80 9.55
N GLU A 191 18.20 -0.01 10.59
CA GLU A 191 18.41 -0.41 11.99
C GLU A 191 17.51 -1.60 12.37
N ALA A 192 16.24 -1.59 11.95
CA ALA A 192 15.34 -2.72 12.18
C ALA A 192 15.87 -4.00 11.53
N LEU A 193 16.36 -3.91 10.28
CA LEU A 193 16.93 -5.04 9.56
C LEU A 193 18.25 -5.52 10.17
N GLU A 194 19.09 -4.62 10.71
CA GLU A 194 20.34 -4.99 11.37
C GLU A 194 20.09 -5.85 12.62
N LYS A 195 19.04 -5.55 13.39
CA LYS A 195 18.64 -6.36 14.56
C LYS A 195 18.09 -7.74 14.18
N HIS A 196 17.50 -7.86 13.00
CA HIS A 196 16.84 -9.08 12.52
C HIS A 196 17.17 -9.33 11.03
N PRO A 197 18.44 -9.69 10.72
CA PRO A 197 18.95 -9.69 9.35
C PRO A 197 18.30 -10.74 8.44
N ASP A 198 17.72 -11.80 9.01
CA ASP A 198 17.07 -12.86 8.25
C ASP A 198 15.58 -12.61 8.00
N ASP A 199 14.99 -11.58 8.62
CA ASP A 199 13.56 -11.31 8.51
C ASP A 199 13.19 -10.79 7.11
N ARG A 200 12.39 -11.60 6.40
CA ARG A 200 11.98 -11.32 5.02
C ARG A 200 11.10 -10.07 4.92
N TYR A 201 10.31 -9.78 5.94
CA TYR A 201 9.42 -8.62 5.95
C TYR A 201 10.20 -7.32 6.13
N LEU A 202 11.24 -7.30 6.97
CA LEU A 202 12.14 -6.18 7.15
C LEU A 202 13.00 -5.93 5.92
N LYS A 203 13.50 -6.97 5.24
CA LYS A 203 14.16 -6.82 3.92
C LYS A 203 13.26 -6.07 2.94
N ARG A 204 11.98 -6.46 2.88
CA ARG A 204 10.97 -5.78 2.04
C ARG A 204 10.70 -4.34 2.47
N CYS A 205 10.71 -4.04 3.77
CA CYS A 205 10.53 -2.69 4.30
C CYS A 205 11.74 -1.80 4.01
N ALA A 206 12.96 -2.30 4.23
CA ALA A 206 14.21 -1.61 3.92
C ALA A 206 14.33 -1.32 2.42
N ALA A 207 14.09 -2.31 1.56
CA ALA A 207 14.07 -2.12 0.10
C ALA A 207 13.11 -0.98 -0.30
N LEU A 208 11.90 -0.95 0.28
CA LEU A 208 10.92 0.11 0.03
C LEU A 208 11.40 1.49 0.52
N GLY A 209 11.99 1.57 1.70
CA GLY A 209 12.55 2.81 2.24
C GLY A 209 13.65 3.38 1.34
N TYR A 210 14.61 2.53 0.94
CA TYR A 210 15.67 2.92 0.01
C TYR A 210 15.11 3.38 -1.34
N LYS A 211 14.14 2.65 -1.91
CA LYS A 211 13.48 3.04 -3.16
C LYS A 211 12.93 4.46 -3.04
N TRP A 212 12.12 4.74 -2.01
CA TRP A 212 11.53 6.07 -1.84
C TRP A 212 12.59 7.16 -1.66
N ARG A 213 13.66 6.89 -0.91
CA ARG A 213 14.79 7.84 -0.82
C ARG A 213 15.40 8.13 -2.19
N ILE A 214 15.71 7.10 -2.95
CA ILE A 214 16.38 7.21 -4.24
C ILE A 214 15.49 7.93 -5.28
N THR A 215 14.20 7.60 -5.33
CA THR A 215 13.29 8.15 -6.35
C THR A 215 12.75 9.54 -6.02
N SER A 216 12.65 9.91 -4.74
CA SER A 216 12.14 11.22 -4.31
C SER A 216 13.21 12.31 -4.23
N SER A 217 14.47 12.00 -4.53
CA SER A 217 15.58 12.94 -4.40
C SER A 217 15.54 14.03 -5.48
N THR A 218 15.04 15.22 -5.12
CA THR A 218 15.09 16.43 -5.97
C THR A 218 16.38 17.24 -5.75
N ASP A 219 16.94 17.18 -4.53
CA ASP A 219 17.93 18.17 -4.08
C ASP A 219 19.37 17.64 -3.98
N SER A 220 19.55 16.31 -3.90
CA SER A 220 20.89 15.68 -3.91
C SER A 220 20.85 14.32 -4.58
N ARG A 221 21.81 14.05 -5.47
CA ARG A 221 21.91 12.75 -6.15
C ARG A 221 22.19 11.67 -5.09
N PRO A 222 21.42 10.56 -5.04
CA PRO A 222 21.68 9.47 -4.11
C PRO A 222 23.10 8.91 -4.29
N GLU A 223 23.76 8.57 -3.19
CA GLU A 223 25.07 7.93 -3.23
C GLU A 223 24.99 6.58 -3.95
N GLN A 224 26.04 6.24 -4.71
CA GLN A 224 26.08 4.97 -5.45
C GLN A 224 26.06 3.75 -4.51
N SER A 225 26.64 3.86 -3.32
CA SER A 225 26.58 2.85 -2.25
C SER A 225 25.13 2.54 -1.84
N MET A 226 24.31 3.58 -1.69
CA MET A 226 22.89 3.48 -1.35
C MET A 226 22.10 2.80 -2.45
N ILE A 227 22.35 3.19 -3.71
CA ILE A 227 21.70 2.57 -4.88
C ILE A 227 22.05 1.09 -4.98
N GLN A 228 23.34 0.75 -4.82
CA GLN A 228 23.78 -0.65 -4.84
C GLN A 228 23.14 -1.46 -3.71
N ARG A 229 23.06 -0.89 -2.50
CA ARG A 229 22.39 -1.54 -1.35
C ARG A 229 20.90 -1.78 -1.65
N ALA A 230 20.22 -0.82 -2.27
CA ALA A 230 18.83 -0.94 -2.66
C ALA A 230 18.60 -2.04 -3.71
N ILE A 231 19.47 -2.11 -4.73
CA ILE A 231 19.44 -3.16 -5.76
C ILE A 231 19.53 -4.55 -5.12
N LEU A 232 20.56 -4.78 -4.29
CA LEU A 232 20.79 -6.07 -3.64
C LEU A 232 19.60 -6.49 -2.76
N LEU A 233 19.04 -5.56 -1.97
CA LEU A 233 17.87 -5.85 -1.15
C LEU A 233 16.64 -6.17 -2.01
N HIS A 234 16.45 -5.49 -3.13
CA HIS A 234 15.35 -5.77 -4.04
C HIS A 234 15.49 -7.14 -4.72
N GLU A 235 16.69 -7.49 -5.20
CA GLU A 235 16.99 -8.80 -5.78
C GLU A 235 16.76 -9.93 -4.76
N GLU A 236 17.22 -9.75 -3.52
CA GLU A 236 17.01 -10.71 -2.44
C GLU A 236 15.51 -10.88 -2.13
N VAL A 237 14.75 -9.79 -2.03
CA VAL A 237 13.30 -9.86 -1.81
C VAL A 237 12.58 -10.54 -2.98
N ILE A 238 13.01 -10.32 -4.22
CA ILE A 238 12.45 -11.00 -5.40
C ILE A 238 12.72 -12.51 -5.32
N SER A 239 13.94 -12.90 -4.94
CA SER A 239 14.35 -14.29 -4.75
C SER A 239 13.56 -15.00 -3.65
N LEU A 240 13.29 -14.31 -2.53
CA LEU A 240 12.50 -14.84 -1.42
C LEU A 240 10.99 -15.00 -1.74
N TYR A 241 10.50 -14.29 -2.77
CA TYR A 241 9.09 -14.25 -3.15
C TYR A 241 8.90 -14.36 -4.68
N PRO A 242 9.32 -15.47 -5.32
CA PRO A 242 9.40 -15.56 -6.78
C PRO A 242 8.03 -15.41 -7.46
N HIS A 243 6.97 -15.90 -6.81
CA HIS A 243 5.59 -15.86 -7.31
C HIS A 243 4.80 -14.58 -6.96
N SER A 244 5.30 -13.73 -6.05
CA SER A 244 4.60 -12.50 -5.61
C SER A 244 5.46 -11.24 -5.70
N SER A 245 6.50 -11.28 -6.53
CA SER A 245 7.50 -10.22 -6.72
C SER A 245 7.21 -9.28 -7.91
N PHE A 246 6.06 -9.38 -8.56
CA PHE A 246 5.72 -8.54 -9.73
C PHE A 246 5.93 -7.04 -9.47
N VAL A 247 5.35 -6.50 -8.39
CA VAL A 247 5.55 -5.09 -7.99
C VAL A 247 7.00 -4.82 -7.60
N LYS A 248 7.69 -5.80 -7.00
CA LYS A 248 9.08 -5.65 -6.56
C LYS A 248 10.05 -5.57 -7.74
N ARG A 249 9.74 -6.21 -8.88
CA ARG A 249 10.50 -6.05 -10.12
C ARG A 249 10.37 -4.63 -10.68
N MET A 250 9.18 -4.04 -10.65
CA MET A 250 9.00 -2.61 -11.04
C MET A 250 9.73 -1.68 -10.07
N ASP A 251 9.71 -1.96 -8.77
CA ASP A 251 10.49 -1.21 -7.80
C ASP A 251 12.00 -1.28 -8.13
N LEU A 252 12.52 -2.49 -8.42
CA LEU A 252 13.92 -2.68 -8.83
C LEU A 252 14.26 -1.90 -10.10
N ALA A 253 13.39 -1.93 -11.12
CA ALA A 253 13.57 -1.15 -12.34
C ALA A 253 13.66 0.36 -12.06
N SER A 254 12.84 0.88 -11.13
CA SER A 254 12.89 2.29 -10.72
C SER A 254 14.18 2.67 -10.00
N VAL A 255 14.75 1.74 -9.22
CA VAL A 255 16.05 1.96 -8.56
C VAL A 255 17.16 1.96 -9.60
N TYR A 256 17.18 0.99 -10.52
CA TYR A 256 18.15 0.93 -11.61
C TYR A 256 18.14 2.19 -12.47
N ALA A 257 16.96 2.75 -12.77
CA ALA A 257 16.83 3.98 -13.54
C ALA A 257 17.59 5.17 -12.93
N LYS A 258 17.81 5.18 -11.61
CA LYS A 258 18.56 6.23 -10.90
C LYS A 258 20.05 5.92 -10.75
N SER A 259 20.49 4.71 -11.10
CA SER A 259 21.90 4.35 -11.17
C SER A 259 22.57 5.01 -12.38
N ASN A 260 23.87 5.30 -12.29
CA ASN A 260 24.62 5.99 -13.35
C ASN A 260 24.60 5.25 -14.69
N GLN A 261 24.54 3.92 -14.66
CA GLN A 261 24.56 3.05 -15.85
C GLN A 261 23.37 2.08 -15.88
N GLY A 262 22.44 2.18 -14.93
CA GLY A 262 21.35 1.19 -14.75
C GLY A 262 20.15 1.33 -15.69
N LEU A 263 20.18 2.26 -16.64
CA LEU A 263 19.05 2.48 -17.55
C LEU A 263 18.76 1.28 -18.44
N ALA A 264 19.80 0.54 -18.86
CA ALA A 264 19.65 -0.64 -19.71
C ALA A 264 18.99 -1.81 -18.95
N GLU A 265 19.35 -2.00 -17.68
CA GLU A 265 18.79 -2.98 -16.76
C GLU A 265 17.33 -2.65 -16.46
N SER A 266 17.01 -1.37 -16.22
CA SER A 266 15.64 -0.90 -16.06
C SER A 266 14.77 -1.21 -17.29
N ASP A 267 15.27 -0.91 -18.50
CA ASP A 267 14.61 -1.26 -19.76
C ASP A 267 14.39 -2.76 -19.92
N GLN A 268 15.39 -3.56 -19.57
CA GLN A 268 15.34 -5.01 -19.68
C GLN A 268 14.24 -5.57 -18.78
N ILE A 269 14.15 -5.10 -17.53
CA ILE A 269 13.07 -5.51 -16.61
C ILE A 269 11.70 -5.14 -17.16
N TYR A 270 11.52 -3.90 -17.66
CA TYR A 270 10.23 -3.52 -18.23
C TYR A 270 9.87 -4.33 -19.48
N ARG A 271 10.85 -4.64 -20.34
CA ARG A 271 10.66 -5.49 -21.52
C ARG A 271 10.19 -6.89 -21.13
N GLU A 272 10.83 -7.50 -20.13
CA GLU A 272 10.43 -8.80 -19.59
C GLU A 272 9.02 -8.76 -19.02
N LEU A 273 8.71 -7.75 -18.20
CA LEU A 273 7.39 -7.59 -17.59
C LEU A 273 6.28 -7.41 -18.65
N LEU A 274 6.53 -6.64 -19.71
CA LEU A 274 5.59 -6.40 -20.81
C LEU A 274 5.35 -7.62 -21.70
N ALA A 275 6.27 -8.60 -21.69
CA ALA A 275 6.14 -9.84 -22.43
C ALA A 275 5.36 -10.93 -21.66
N ARG A 276 5.06 -10.72 -20.39
CA ARG A 276 4.31 -11.69 -19.56
C ARG A 276 2.82 -11.60 -19.82
N ASP A 277 2.17 -12.75 -19.75
CA ASP A 277 0.72 -12.83 -19.63
C ASP A 277 0.32 -12.52 -18.18
N LEU A 278 -0.39 -11.41 -17.99
CA LEU A 278 -0.70 -10.85 -16.68
C LEU A 278 -2.19 -10.63 -16.56
N GLU A 279 -2.72 -10.86 -15.36
CA GLU A 279 -4.10 -10.53 -15.05
C GLU A 279 -4.40 -9.04 -15.34
N PRO A 280 -5.64 -8.67 -15.73
CA PRO A 280 -5.95 -7.30 -16.12
C PRO A 280 -5.59 -6.25 -15.05
N ALA A 281 -5.71 -6.60 -13.76
CA ALA A 281 -5.34 -5.73 -12.66
C ALA A 281 -3.82 -5.46 -12.62
N GLU A 282 -2.99 -6.48 -12.85
CA GLU A 282 -1.54 -6.35 -12.88
C GLU A 282 -1.06 -5.62 -14.14
N THR A 283 -1.67 -5.93 -15.29
CA THR A 283 -1.42 -5.24 -16.56
C THR A 283 -1.67 -3.73 -16.44
N GLN A 284 -2.76 -3.33 -15.78
CA GLN A 284 -3.07 -1.92 -15.55
C GLN A 284 -2.01 -1.22 -14.68
N VAL A 285 -1.49 -1.90 -13.66
CA VAL A 285 -0.39 -1.38 -12.82
C VAL A 285 0.89 -1.24 -13.63
N LEU A 286 1.22 -2.25 -14.46
CA LEU A 286 2.42 -2.23 -15.32
C LEU A 286 2.39 -1.05 -16.28
N PHE A 287 1.29 -0.86 -17.00
CA PHE A 287 1.17 0.20 -17.98
C PHE A 287 1.25 1.59 -17.34
N ASN A 288 0.63 1.81 -16.17
CA ASN A 288 0.78 3.07 -15.45
C ASN A 288 2.23 3.32 -15.02
N ASN A 289 2.91 2.33 -14.44
CA ASN A 289 4.30 2.47 -14.00
C ASN A 289 5.25 2.68 -15.17
N TYR A 290 5.09 1.91 -16.25
CA TYR A 290 5.94 2.03 -17.43
C TYR A 290 5.74 3.36 -18.16
N ALA A 291 4.50 3.88 -18.22
CA ALA A 291 4.25 5.21 -18.76
C ALA A 291 5.01 6.29 -17.98
N LYS A 292 4.98 6.24 -16.64
CA LYS A 292 5.75 7.15 -15.78
C LYS A 292 7.25 7.02 -16.00
N TYR A 293 7.76 5.79 -16.09
CA TYR A 293 9.17 5.54 -16.41
C TYR A 293 9.57 6.17 -17.75
N LEU A 294 8.76 5.97 -18.80
CA LEU A 294 8.99 6.55 -20.11
C LEU A 294 9.00 8.09 -20.07
N ASN A 295 8.11 8.68 -19.28
CA ASN A 295 8.02 10.13 -19.15
C ASN A 295 9.25 10.71 -18.43
N TYR A 296 9.55 10.22 -17.23
CA TYR A 296 10.54 10.84 -16.33
C TYR A 296 11.97 10.40 -16.59
N GLU A 297 12.19 9.15 -16.98
CA GLU A 297 13.54 8.59 -17.15
C GLU A 297 13.98 8.57 -18.61
N ARG A 298 13.04 8.38 -19.54
CA ARG A 298 13.32 8.30 -20.99
C ARG A 298 12.95 9.55 -21.77
N TRP A 299 12.18 10.47 -21.18
CA TRP A 299 11.66 11.66 -21.86
C TRP A 299 10.84 11.33 -23.12
N ASP A 300 10.28 10.11 -23.19
CA ASP A 300 9.44 9.62 -24.29
C ASP A 300 7.96 9.83 -23.95
N TRP A 301 7.56 11.10 -24.02
CA TRP A 301 6.19 11.55 -23.77
C TRP A 301 5.17 10.88 -24.70
N GLN A 302 5.55 10.58 -25.95
CA GLN A 302 4.63 9.95 -26.91
C GLN A 302 4.27 8.52 -26.50
N ARG A 303 5.27 7.71 -26.11
CA ARG A 303 5.00 6.36 -25.62
C ARG A 303 4.38 6.38 -24.23
N SER A 304 4.76 7.31 -23.37
CA SER A 304 4.10 7.52 -22.07
C SER A 304 2.58 7.64 -22.21
N ILE A 305 2.10 8.58 -23.05
CA ILE A 305 0.67 8.79 -23.29
C ILE A 305 -0.01 7.50 -23.78
N LYS A 306 0.61 6.78 -24.72
CA LYS A 306 0.06 5.51 -25.25
C LYS A 306 -0.14 4.48 -24.14
N TYR A 307 0.82 4.33 -23.24
CA TYR A 307 0.71 3.38 -22.13
C TYR A 307 -0.27 3.85 -21.06
N HIS A 308 -0.36 5.15 -20.79
CA HIS A 308 -1.42 5.69 -19.93
C HIS A 308 -2.83 5.44 -20.52
N MET A 309 -3.02 5.60 -21.83
CA MET A 309 -4.28 5.25 -22.50
C MET A 309 -4.60 3.76 -22.36
N LYS A 310 -3.64 2.87 -22.64
CA LYS A 310 -3.81 1.41 -22.45
C LYS A 310 -4.20 1.04 -21.01
N ALA A 311 -3.61 1.70 -20.01
CA ALA A 311 -3.98 1.49 -18.61
C ALA A 311 -5.43 1.96 -18.30
N ALA A 312 -5.85 3.08 -18.90
CA ALA A 312 -7.18 3.67 -18.73
C ALA A 312 -8.30 2.85 -19.42
N GLU A 313 -7.98 2.18 -20.52
CA GLU A 313 -8.88 1.30 -21.29
C GLU A 313 -9.31 0.05 -20.50
N ILE A 314 -8.45 -0.45 -19.60
CA ILE A 314 -8.78 -1.60 -18.75
C ILE A 314 -9.89 -1.20 -17.76
N PRO A 315 -11.07 -1.86 -17.78
CA PRO A 315 -12.27 -1.41 -17.06
C PRO A 315 -12.27 -1.79 -15.57
N ILE A 316 -11.10 -1.79 -14.94
CA ILE A 316 -10.95 -1.99 -13.49
C ILE A 316 -10.88 -0.63 -12.82
N ASP A 317 -11.83 -0.34 -11.92
CA ASP A 317 -11.76 0.86 -11.09
C ASP A 317 -10.62 0.75 -10.08
N SER A 318 -9.54 1.48 -10.35
CA SER A 318 -8.34 1.51 -9.53
C SER A 318 -7.70 2.90 -9.55
N PHE A 319 -6.84 3.14 -8.56
CA PHE A 319 -6.01 4.33 -8.50
C PHE A 319 -5.13 4.47 -9.76
N PHE A 320 -4.58 3.36 -10.26
CA PHE A 320 -3.71 3.37 -11.44
C PHE A 320 -4.47 3.76 -12.72
N ARG A 321 -5.75 3.38 -12.81
CA ARG A 321 -6.64 3.82 -13.88
C ARG A 321 -6.86 5.34 -13.82
N GLN A 322 -7.28 5.83 -12.66
CA GLN A 322 -7.59 7.25 -12.44
C GLN A 322 -6.34 8.13 -12.65
N SER A 323 -5.18 7.71 -12.13
CA SER A 323 -3.88 8.36 -12.36
C SER A 323 -3.52 8.40 -13.84
N SER A 324 -3.77 7.33 -14.60
CA SER A 324 -3.48 7.31 -16.04
C SER A 324 -4.42 8.21 -16.84
N ILE A 325 -5.69 8.29 -16.46
CA ILE A 325 -6.66 9.22 -17.06
C ILE A 325 -6.19 10.66 -16.85
N LYS A 326 -5.84 11.04 -15.61
CA LYS A 326 -5.33 12.38 -15.29
C LYS A 326 -4.09 12.73 -16.12
N ASN A 327 -3.07 11.87 -16.08
CA ASN A 327 -1.80 12.12 -16.79
C ASN A 327 -1.97 12.20 -18.32
N SER A 328 -2.80 11.34 -18.92
CA SER A 328 -3.07 11.40 -20.37
C SER A 328 -3.78 12.70 -20.80
N GLY A 329 -4.60 13.29 -19.90
CA GLY A 329 -5.28 14.55 -20.13
C GLY A 329 -4.37 15.78 -19.95
N GLU A 330 -3.47 15.75 -18.97
CA GLU A 330 -2.49 16.82 -18.71
C GLU A 330 -1.44 16.92 -19.83
N ASP A 331 -0.90 15.80 -20.29
CA ASP A 331 0.06 15.76 -21.40
C ASP A 331 -0.57 16.26 -22.72
N SER A 332 -1.87 16.05 -22.91
CA SER A 332 -2.63 16.56 -24.06
C SER A 332 -2.80 18.09 -24.01
N ARG A 333 -2.86 18.70 -22.82
CA ARG A 333 -2.92 20.16 -22.63
C ARG A 333 -1.55 20.84 -22.78
N GLN A 334 -0.47 20.16 -22.40
CA GLN A 334 0.88 20.67 -22.65
C GLN A 334 1.20 20.74 -24.15
N LYS A 335 0.67 19.81 -24.97
CA LYS A 335 0.73 19.89 -26.43
C LYS A 335 0.08 21.16 -27.00
N THR A 336 -1.08 21.57 -26.51
CA THR A 336 -1.73 22.80 -26.98
C THR A 336 -0.95 24.04 -26.54
N GLY A 337 -0.39 24.07 -25.33
CA GLY A 337 0.46 25.16 -24.86
C GLY A 337 1.76 25.33 -25.67
N GLN A 338 2.48 24.23 -25.93
CA GLN A 338 3.72 24.27 -26.72
C GLN A 338 3.48 24.53 -28.21
N ASN A 339 2.38 24.04 -28.80
CA ASN A 339 2.01 24.36 -30.19
C ASN A 339 1.55 25.82 -30.36
N VAL A 340 0.89 26.42 -29.36
CA VAL A 340 0.55 27.86 -29.36
C VAL A 340 1.81 28.73 -29.26
N GLN A 341 2.79 28.34 -28.45
CA GLN A 341 4.09 29.03 -28.36
C GLN A 341 4.96 28.85 -29.62
N ARG A 342 4.93 27.67 -30.26
CA ARG A 342 5.58 27.45 -31.56
C ARG A 342 4.93 28.26 -32.68
N ASN A 343 3.60 28.31 -32.75
CA ASN A 343 2.89 29.11 -33.76
C ASN A 343 3.07 30.63 -33.55
N ARG A 344 3.22 31.11 -32.31
CA ARG A 344 3.59 32.52 -32.04
C ARG A 344 5.02 32.88 -32.41
N ARG A 345 5.97 31.92 -32.40
CA ARG A 345 7.35 32.15 -32.86
C ARG A 345 7.49 32.17 -34.39
N VAL A 346 6.57 31.56 -35.12
CA VAL A 346 6.55 31.60 -36.59
C VAL A 346 5.90 32.89 -37.13
N SER A 347 5.13 33.62 -36.31
CA SER A 347 4.37 34.81 -36.71
C SER A 347 4.91 36.15 -36.15
N GLY A 348 6.15 36.23 -35.66
CA GLY A 348 6.65 37.45 -35.03
C GLY A 348 8.17 37.56 -35.05
N GLN A 349 8.73 38.09 -36.14
CA GLN A 349 10.01 38.79 -36.08
C GLN A 349 9.79 40.19 -35.49
N THR A 350 10.76 40.63 -34.69
CA THR A 350 10.99 41.96 -34.08
C THR A 350 10.54 42.14 -32.63
N GLY A 351 11.50 42.60 -31.80
CA GLY A 351 11.24 43.23 -30.49
C GLY A 351 11.90 42.54 -29.28
N ARG A 352 12.90 43.23 -28.69
CA ARG A 352 13.61 42.87 -27.45
C ARG A 352 12.67 42.74 -26.23
N ALA A 353 13.07 41.82 -25.35
CA ALA A 353 12.98 41.80 -23.88
C ALA A 353 11.89 42.66 -23.20
N THR A 354 11.03 42.04 -22.39
CA THR A 354 11.19 41.81 -20.93
C THR A 354 9.91 41.11 -20.43
N VAL A 355 9.97 40.52 -19.23
CA VAL A 355 8.87 40.13 -18.33
C VAL A 355 8.14 38.79 -18.64
N PHE A 356 8.32 37.77 -17.79
CA PHE A 356 7.45 37.54 -16.62
C PHE A 356 7.85 36.24 -15.91
N GLN A 357 8.11 36.42 -14.61
CA GLN A 357 8.19 35.37 -13.61
C GLN A 357 6.78 34.81 -13.42
N THR A 358 6.58 33.56 -13.80
CA THR A 358 5.43 32.77 -13.33
C THR A 358 5.95 31.34 -13.20
N ALA A 359 6.71 31.11 -12.13
CA ALA A 359 6.96 29.76 -11.67
C ALA A 359 5.62 29.24 -11.16
N MET A 360 5.11 28.21 -11.84
CA MET A 360 3.96 27.43 -11.41
C MET A 360 4.31 26.78 -10.07
N ASP A 361 3.49 27.06 -9.06
CA ASP A 361 3.41 26.26 -7.84
C ASP A 361 2.95 24.86 -8.21
N ILE A 362 3.91 23.98 -8.52
CA ILE A 362 3.68 22.55 -8.62
C ILE A 362 3.88 21.99 -7.22
N ASN A 363 2.79 21.55 -6.59
CA ASN A 363 2.82 20.86 -5.31
C ASN A 363 3.68 19.57 -5.45
N PRO A 364 4.81 19.44 -4.73
CA PRO A 364 5.68 18.27 -4.79
C PRO A 364 5.00 16.94 -4.42
N GLN A 365 3.80 16.99 -3.82
CA GLN A 365 3.03 15.80 -3.41
C GLN A 365 2.44 14.99 -4.58
N GLU A 366 2.24 15.58 -5.77
CA GLU A 366 1.61 14.87 -6.90
C GLU A 366 2.52 13.83 -7.59
N ALA A 367 3.84 13.91 -7.38
CA ALA A 367 4.80 13.01 -8.02
C ALA A 367 5.04 11.70 -7.24
N ILE A 368 4.65 11.59 -5.97
CA ILE A 368 5.24 10.60 -5.05
C ILE A 368 4.27 9.47 -4.63
N HIS A 369 3.01 9.45 -5.08
CA HIS A 369 2.05 8.40 -4.66
C HIS A 369 2.18 7.00 -5.33
N ILE A 370 3.42 6.50 -5.54
CA ILE A 370 3.71 5.13 -6.02
C ILE A 370 4.04 4.16 -4.88
#